data_AF-A0A353F9F3-F1
#
_entry.id   AF-A0A353F9F3-F1
#
_cell.length_a   1.000
_cell.length_b   1.000
_cell.length_c   1.000
_cell.angle_alpha   90.00
_cell.angle_beta   90.00
_cell.angle_gamma   90.00
#
_symmetry.space_group_name_H-M   'P 1'
#
loop_
_entity.id
_entity.type
_entity.pdbx_description
1 polymer ?
#
loop_
_entity_poly.entity_id
_entity_poly.type
_entity_poly.pdbx_seq_one_letter_code
_entity_poly.pdbx_strand_id
1 'polypeptide(L)'
;MPSWKEKRELMDQALKELFVPKLRLLGFKGSYPHFRRYNENSIDIIGIQFSQWGASFYIEITKAPASGVIYPQGKHYPPKTIKFYQAKNRIRIGNNPFHYESCEYHKAADQAIDSLTEGEEWWARHESVI
;
A
#
# COMPACT_ATOMS: atom_id res chain seq x y z
N MET A 1 -24.52 16.28 3.43
CA MET A 1 -23.34 15.47 3.81
C MET A 1 -23.16 14.39 2.76
N PRO A 2 -21.95 14.18 2.22
CA PRO A 2 -21.72 13.13 1.24
C PRO A 2 -22.06 11.75 1.80
N SER A 3 -22.65 10.89 0.98
CA SER A 3 -22.83 9.47 1.26
C SER A 3 -21.49 8.77 1.48
N TRP A 4 -21.50 7.60 2.12
CA TRP A 4 -20.28 6.82 2.35
C TRP A 4 -19.54 6.48 1.03
N LYS A 5 -20.30 6.27 -0.06
CA LYS A 5 -19.75 6.00 -1.39
C LYS A 5 -19.04 7.23 -1.95
N GLU A 6 -19.66 8.40 -1.86
CA GLU A 6 -19.04 9.66 -2.29
C GLU A 6 -17.80 9.98 -1.45
N LYS A 7 -17.84 9.77 -0.12
CA LYS A 7 -16.66 9.93 0.74
C LYS A 7 -15.52 9.02 0.31
N ARG A 8 -15.83 7.78 -0.09
CA ARG A 8 -14.84 6.84 -0.61
C ARG A 8 -14.25 7.33 -1.93
N GLU A 9 -15.07 7.77 -2.87
CA GLU A 9 -14.61 8.28 -4.17
C GLU A 9 -13.71 9.52 -4.01
N LEU A 10 -14.09 10.44 -3.11
CA LEU A 10 -13.29 11.63 -2.78
C LEU A 10 -11.95 11.27 -2.12
N MET A 11 -11.94 10.27 -1.23
CA MET A 11 -10.69 9.77 -0.65
C MET A 11 -9.80 9.09 -1.69
N ASP A 12 -10.38 8.30 -2.60
CA ASP A 12 -9.64 7.69 -3.71
C ASP A 12 -9.03 8.76 -4.64
N GLN A 13 -9.74 9.87 -4.89
CA GLN A 13 -9.21 11.01 -5.64
C GLN A 13 -8.04 11.67 -4.92
N ALA A 14 -8.20 12.00 -3.63
CA ALA A 14 -7.14 12.62 -2.84
C ALA A 14 -5.85 11.77 -2.78
N LEU A 15 -5.98 10.44 -2.62
CA LEU A 15 -4.82 9.55 -2.64
C LEU A 15 -4.16 9.49 -4.04
N LYS A 16 -4.94 9.51 -5.12
CA LYS A 16 -4.40 9.54 -6.48
C LYS A 16 -3.69 10.86 -6.80
N GLU A 17 -4.18 11.96 -6.24
CA GLU A 17 -3.62 13.29 -6.45
C GLU A 17 -2.34 13.51 -5.62
N LEU A 18 -2.32 13.09 -4.35
CA LEU A 18 -1.21 13.37 -3.44
C LEU A 18 -0.28 12.18 -3.24
N PHE A 19 -0.84 11.03 -2.82
CA PHE A 19 -0.05 9.89 -2.37
C PHE A 19 0.61 9.13 -3.54
N VAL A 20 -0.11 8.92 -4.65
CA VAL A 20 0.42 8.20 -5.81
C VAL A 20 1.64 8.90 -6.42
N PRO A 21 1.67 10.22 -6.65
CA PRO A 21 2.89 10.90 -7.10
C PRO A 21 4.07 10.72 -6.14
N LYS A 22 3.86 10.74 -4.82
CA LYS A 22 4.94 10.46 -3.86
C LYS A 22 5.49 9.05 -4.01
N LEU A 23 4.63 8.04 -4.17
CA LEU A 23 5.08 6.68 -4.48
C LEU A 23 5.90 6.61 -5.77
N ARG A 24 5.51 7.35 -6.82
CA ARG A 24 6.27 7.39 -8.08
C ARG A 24 7.67 7.97 -7.88
N LEU A 25 7.79 9.05 -7.11
CA LEU A 25 9.08 9.66 -6.78
C LEU A 25 9.99 8.69 -6.03
N LEU A 26 9.42 7.84 -5.17
CA LEU A 26 10.13 6.78 -4.45
C LEU A 26 10.44 5.54 -5.31
N GLY A 27 10.14 5.57 -6.62
CA GLY A 27 10.44 4.49 -7.56
C GLY A 27 9.38 3.38 -7.65
N PHE A 28 8.23 3.53 -7.00
CA PHE A 28 7.15 2.54 -7.08
C PHE A 28 6.40 2.60 -8.42
N LYS A 29 6.23 1.43 -9.04
CA LYS A 29 5.50 1.16 -10.27
C LYS A 29 4.19 0.40 -9.97
N GLY A 30 3.30 0.26 -10.96
CA GLY A 30 2.00 -0.43 -10.80
C GLY A 30 0.81 0.52 -10.81
N SER A 31 -0.37 0.04 -10.41
CA SER A 31 -1.63 0.79 -10.48
C SER A 31 -2.35 0.74 -9.15
N TYR A 32 -2.99 1.84 -8.78
CA TYR A 32 -3.80 1.91 -7.57
C TYR A 32 -4.80 0.73 -7.51
N PRO A 33 -4.93 0.03 -6.36
CA PRO A 33 -4.33 0.30 -5.07
C PRO A 33 -3.03 -0.48 -4.79
N HIS A 34 -2.37 -1.03 -5.82
CA HIS A 34 -1.22 -1.94 -5.68
C HIS A 34 0.04 -1.40 -6.36
N PHE A 35 1.08 -1.15 -5.57
CA PHE A 35 2.35 -0.62 -6.08
C PHE A 35 3.53 -1.50 -5.67
N ARG A 36 4.58 -1.47 -6.49
CA ARG A 36 5.79 -2.29 -6.31
C ARG A 36 7.03 -1.49 -6.65
N ARG A 37 8.08 -1.64 -5.86
CA ARG A 37 9.43 -1.19 -6.19
C ARG A 37 10.34 -2.41 -6.29
N TYR A 38 11.04 -2.52 -7.41
CA TYR A 38 11.91 -3.65 -7.70
C TYR A 38 13.33 -3.30 -7.28
N ASN A 39 13.90 -4.14 -6.44
CA ASN A 39 15.30 -4.10 -6.03
C ASN A 39 16.03 -5.33 -6.61
N GLU A 40 17.34 -5.44 -6.44
CA GLU A 40 18.13 -6.55 -6.99
C GLU A 40 17.62 -7.93 -6.55
N ASN A 41 17.35 -8.08 -5.24
CA ASN A 41 17.00 -9.37 -4.63
C ASN A 41 15.55 -9.45 -4.14
N SER A 42 14.80 -8.34 -4.19
CA SER A 42 13.46 -8.28 -3.61
C SER A 42 12.52 -7.32 -4.34
N ILE A 43 11.25 -7.40 -3.95
CA ILE A 43 10.19 -6.51 -4.38
C ILE A 43 9.57 -5.92 -3.12
N ASP A 44 9.66 -4.61 -2.97
CA ASP A 44 8.92 -3.88 -1.95
C ASP A 44 7.51 -3.66 -2.49
N ILE A 45 6.49 -4.04 -1.73
CA ILE A 45 5.09 -3.97 -2.15
C ILE A 45 4.32 -3.12 -1.15
N ILE A 46 3.57 -2.15 -1.66
CA ILE A 46 2.67 -1.30 -0.88
C ILE A 46 1.26 -1.32 -1.46
N GLY A 47 0.28 -1.36 -0.57
CA GLY A 47 -1.12 -1.51 -0.85
C GLY A 47 -2.00 -0.58 -0.06
N ILE A 48 -3.07 -0.06 -0.68
CA ILE A 48 -4.14 0.63 0.05
C ILE A 48 -5.31 -0.34 0.20
N GLN A 49 -5.77 -0.55 1.44
CA GLN A 49 -6.96 -1.34 1.74
C GLN A 49 -7.98 -0.50 2.49
N PHE A 50 -9.18 -0.37 1.95
CA PHE A 50 -10.26 0.36 2.62
C PHE A 50 -11.03 -0.53 3.58
N SER A 51 -11.51 0.08 4.67
CA SER A 51 -12.48 -0.56 5.55
C SER A 51 -13.81 -0.75 4.83
N GLN A 52 -14.47 -1.87 5.11
CA GLN A 52 -15.86 -2.11 4.70
C GLN A 52 -16.89 -1.43 5.62
N TRP A 53 -16.44 -0.95 6.80
CA TRP A 53 -17.31 -0.45 7.88
C TRP A 53 -17.12 1.04 8.20
N GLY A 54 -16.80 1.88 7.23
CA GLY A 54 -16.75 3.35 7.43
C GLY A 54 -15.69 4.07 6.60
N ALA A 55 -15.57 5.38 6.82
CA ALA A 55 -14.64 6.26 6.11
C ALA A 55 -13.20 6.13 6.65
N SER A 56 -12.58 4.96 6.42
CA SER A 56 -11.18 4.72 6.80
C SER A 56 -10.45 3.77 5.85
N PHE A 57 -9.11 3.83 5.84
CA PHE A 57 -8.24 2.94 5.08
C PHE A 57 -6.96 2.58 5.85
N TYR A 58 -6.26 1.57 5.33
CA TYR A 58 -4.98 1.07 5.81
C TYR A 58 -3.96 1.14 4.69
N ILE A 59 -2.70 1.42 5.04
CA ILE A 59 -1.56 1.18 4.16
C ILE A 59 -0.90 -0.11 4.62
N GLU A 60 -0.87 -1.08 3.72
CA GLU A 60 -0.26 -2.38 3.98
C GLU A 60 1.01 -2.53 3.16
N ILE A 61 2.10 -2.89 3.82
CA ILE A 61 3.39 -3.13 3.19
C ILE A 61 3.87 -4.56 3.41
N THR A 62 4.69 -5.03 2.48
CA THR A 62 5.31 -6.35 2.53
C THR A 62 6.50 -6.38 1.58
N LYS A 63 7.32 -7.43 1.70
CA LYS A 63 8.49 -7.69 0.87
C LYS A 63 8.38 -9.08 0.28
N ALA A 64 8.61 -9.21 -1.02
CA ALA A 64 8.60 -10.48 -1.74
C ALA A 64 9.96 -10.75 -2.41
N PRO A 65 10.30 -12.01 -2.70
CA PRO A 65 11.49 -12.32 -3.50
C PRO A 65 11.42 -11.70 -4.91
N ALA A 66 12.57 -11.40 -5.50
CA ALA A 66 12.65 -10.89 -6.88
C ALA A 66 12.03 -11.83 -7.93
N SER A 67 11.92 -13.12 -7.64
CA SER A 67 11.25 -14.13 -8.47
C SER A 67 9.73 -14.18 -8.28
N GLY A 68 9.16 -13.40 -7.36
CA GLY A 68 7.77 -13.47 -6.95
C GLY A 68 7.57 -14.48 -5.82
N VAL A 69 6.34 -14.95 -5.63
CA VAL A 69 6.00 -15.89 -4.54
C VAL A 69 5.39 -17.15 -5.11
N ILE A 70 5.91 -18.31 -4.69
CA ILE A 70 5.37 -19.63 -5.03
C ILE A 70 4.74 -20.22 -3.78
N TYR A 71 3.45 -20.54 -3.85
CA TYR A 71 2.74 -21.16 -2.73
C TYR A 71 3.02 -22.67 -2.70
N PRO A 72 2.88 -23.35 -1.54
CA PRO A 72 3.12 -24.79 -1.42
C PRO A 72 2.33 -25.65 -2.41
N GLN A 73 1.16 -25.17 -2.86
CA GLN A 73 0.33 -25.84 -3.86
C GLN A 73 0.83 -25.62 -5.31
N GLY A 74 2.02 -25.05 -5.51
CA GLY A 74 2.63 -24.78 -6.82
C GLY A 74 2.14 -23.51 -7.52
N LYS A 75 1.23 -22.75 -6.90
CA LYS A 75 0.72 -21.50 -7.50
C LYS A 75 1.77 -20.40 -7.43
N HIS A 76 2.22 -19.92 -8.59
CA HIS A 76 3.19 -18.83 -8.71
C HIS A 76 2.50 -17.47 -8.95
N TYR A 77 2.89 -16.48 -8.16
CA TYR A 77 2.55 -15.08 -8.34
C TYR A 77 3.80 -14.33 -8.81
N PRO A 78 3.89 -14.00 -10.11
CA PRO A 78 5.09 -13.39 -10.66
C PRO A 78 5.27 -11.94 -10.16
N PRO A 79 6.52 -11.42 -10.20
CA PRO A 79 6.88 -10.08 -9.71
C PRO A 79 5.97 -8.96 -10.21
N LYS A 80 5.55 -9.05 -11.47
CA LYS A 80 4.73 -8.03 -12.14
C LYS A 80 3.26 -8.03 -11.70
N THR A 81 2.74 -9.14 -11.17
CA THR A 81 1.31 -9.27 -10.82
C THR A 81 1.01 -9.54 -9.34
N ILE A 82 1.98 -9.98 -8.53
CA ILE A 82 1.88 -10.11 -7.07
C ILE A 82 1.27 -8.89 -6.32
N LYS A 83 0.17 -9.09 -5.61
CA LYS A 83 -0.47 -8.03 -4.81
C LYS A 83 -0.03 -8.12 -3.34
N PHE A 84 -0.20 -7.04 -2.58
CA PHE A 84 0.23 -6.99 -1.16
C PHE A 84 -0.32 -8.15 -0.32
N TYR A 85 -1.55 -8.60 -0.59
CA TYR A 85 -2.17 -9.67 0.19
C TYR A 85 -1.71 -11.09 -0.22
N GLN A 86 -0.88 -11.20 -1.26
CA GLN A 86 -0.30 -12.46 -1.75
C GLN A 86 1.13 -12.67 -1.26
N ALA A 87 1.76 -11.66 -0.66
CA ALA A 87 3.07 -11.80 -0.04
C ALA A 87 2.90 -12.03 1.47
N LYS A 88 3.86 -12.76 2.06
CA LYS A 88 3.90 -13.08 3.50
C LYS A 88 4.35 -11.86 4.32
N ASN A 89 4.22 -11.93 5.64
CA ASN A 89 4.71 -10.91 6.59
C ASN A 89 4.26 -9.48 6.26
N ARG A 90 2.97 -9.33 6.03
CA ARG A 90 2.37 -8.03 5.75
C ARG A 90 2.14 -7.27 7.05
N ILE A 91 2.55 -6.01 7.08
CA ILE A 91 2.31 -5.12 8.21
C ILE A 91 1.57 -3.86 7.76
N ARG A 92 1.04 -3.11 8.72
CA ARG A 92 0.39 -1.82 8.49
C ARG A 92 1.27 -0.71 9.05
N ILE A 93 1.46 0.36 8.28
CA ILE A 93 2.33 1.50 8.64
C ILE A 93 1.53 2.78 8.86
N GLY A 94 2.02 3.64 9.75
CA GLY A 94 1.36 4.85 10.20
C GLY A 94 0.33 4.61 11.31
N ASN A 95 -0.29 5.71 11.74
CA ASN A 95 -1.31 5.69 12.79
C ASN A 95 -2.64 5.14 12.25
N ASN A 96 -2.72 3.82 12.13
CA ASN A 96 -3.80 3.12 11.46
C ASN A 96 -5.03 2.87 12.35
N PRO A 97 -6.26 2.92 11.79
CA PRO A 97 -6.55 3.26 10.40
C PRO A 97 -6.52 4.77 10.15
N PHE A 98 -6.27 5.18 8.91
CA PHE A 98 -6.40 6.56 8.46
C PHE A 98 -7.88 6.91 8.30
N HIS A 99 -8.39 7.82 9.12
CA HIS A 99 -9.79 8.24 9.14
C HIS A 99 -10.04 9.47 8.27
N TYR A 100 -11.17 9.49 7.56
CA TYR A 100 -11.60 10.62 6.72
C TYR A 100 -13.11 10.90 6.84
N GLU A 101 -13.73 10.51 7.96
CA GLU A 101 -15.17 10.67 8.20
C GLU A 101 -15.63 12.14 8.20
N SER A 102 -14.74 13.04 8.65
CA SER A 102 -14.88 14.50 8.69
C SER A 102 -14.66 15.19 7.33
N CYS A 103 -14.52 14.43 6.24
CA CYS A 103 -14.17 14.93 4.90
C CYS A 103 -12.77 15.59 4.81
N GLU A 104 -11.88 15.33 5.77
CA GLU A 104 -10.49 15.79 5.77
C GLU A 104 -9.59 14.91 4.86
N TYR A 105 -9.95 14.75 3.58
CA TYR A 105 -9.29 13.79 2.67
C TYR A 105 -7.81 14.09 2.42
N HIS A 106 -7.45 15.35 2.18
CA HIS A 106 -6.03 15.73 1.97
C HIS A 106 -5.19 15.47 3.21
N LYS A 107 -5.69 15.80 4.40
CA LYS A 107 -5.02 15.53 5.68
C LYS A 107 -4.79 14.03 5.89
N ALA A 108 -5.78 13.20 5.58
CA ALA A 108 -5.62 11.75 5.65
C ALA A 108 -4.57 11.24 4.63
N ALA A 109 -4.50 11.85 3.45
CA ALA A 109 -3.47 11.54 2.45
C ALA A 109 -2.08 12.01 2.89
N ASP A 110 -1.94 13.18 3.51
CA ASP A 110 -0.67 13.69 4.04
C ASP A 110 -0.16 12.79 5.16
N GLN A 111 -1.01 12.39 6.10
CA GLN A 111 -0.66 11.42 7.15
C GLN A 111 -0.18 10.09 6.56
N ALA A 112 -0.81 9.64 5.48
CA ALA A 112 -0.38 8.47 4.73
C ALA A 112 1.00 8.68 4.10
N ILE A 113 1.29 9.84 3.51
CA ILE A 113 2.61 10.18 2.98
C ILE A 113 3.67 10.17 4.09
N ASP A 114 3.38 10.77 5.24
CA ASP A 114 4.32 10.86 6.37
C ASP A 114 4.73 9.46 6.89
N SER A 115 3.80 8.50 6.82
CA SER A 115 4.06 7.10 7.20
C SER A 115 5.01 6.35 6.26
N LEU A 116 5.31 6.87 5.06
CA LEU A 116 6.19 6.18 4.11
C LEU A 116 7.60 5.96 4.66
N THR A 117 8.07 6.84 5.55
CA THR A 117 9.36 6.68 6.26
C THR A 117 9.40 5.37 7.06
N GLU A 118 8.31 5.03 7.76
CA GLU A 118 8.20 3.77 8.48
C GLU A 118 8.29 2.56 7.52
N GLY A 119 7.70 2.70 6.33
CA GLY A 119 7.82 1.67 5.29
C GLY A 119 9.25 1.49 4.79
N GLU A 120 9.94 2.59 4.47
CA GLU A 120 11.34 2.56 4.05
C GLU A 120 12.23 1.87 5.09
N GLU A 121 12.07 2.23 6.36
CA GLU A 121 12.78 1.59 7.47
C GLU A 121 12.47 0.10 7.59
N TRP A 122 11.21 -0.29 7.42
CA TRP A 122 10.80 -1.68 7.50
C TRP A 122 11.41 -2.50 6.34
N TRP A 123 11.31 -2.03 5.10
CA TRP A 123 11.90 -2.73 3.94
C TRP A 123 13.42 -2.84 4.02
N ALA A 124 14.09 -1.85 4.61
CA ALA A 124 15.54 -1.89 4.82
C ALA A 124 15.96 -2.95 5.84
N ARG A 125 15.17 -3.18 6.90
CA ARG A 125 15.50 -4.11 7.99
C ARG A 125 15.10 -5.56 7.74
N HIS A 126 14.19 -5.82 6.79
CA HIS A 126 13.62 -7.15 6.59
C HIS A 126 14.11 -7.78 5.29
N GLU A 127 14.38 -9.08 5.34
CA GLU A 127 14.64 -9.88 4.15
C GLU A 127 13.32 -10.38 3.54
N SER A 128 13.32 -10.67 2.24
CA SER A 128 12.18 -11.31 1.61
C SER A 128 12.07 -12.75 2.09
N VAL A 129 10.93 -13.14 2.65
CA VAL A 129 10.68 -14.51 3.08
C VAL A 129 10.12 -15.33 1.93
N ILE A 130 10.69 -16.52 1.72
CA ILE A 130 10.27 -17.52 0.73
C ILE A 130 8.99 -18.21 1.19
#